data_AF-A0AA88MCH3-F1
#
_entry.id   AF-A0AA88MCH3-F1
#
_cell.length_a   1.000
_cell.length_b   1.000
_cell.length_c   1.000
_cell.angle_alpha   90.00
_cell.angle_beta   90.00
_cell.angle_gamma   90.00
#
_symmetry.space_group_name_H-M   'P 1'
#
loop_
_entity.id
_entity.type
_entity.pdbx_description
1 polymer ?
#
loop_
_entity_poly.entity_id
_entity_poly.type
_entity_poly.pdbx_seq_one_letter_code
_entity_poly.pdbx_strand_id
1 'polypeptide(L)'
;MKLVLSLTLTWMLLSTAEALNCASCSGSCTEPVLTTCSSQTMCVSAAITASFPGASSGESVKACAPAAVCAASGNQTFAVSTSNLRAVASVQCCNTDACNAGNVSAPATPSNNSLQCFSCDYLNTDCSKKINCTGVEDRCFKANVTIGSLTKQTLGCASANLCAAAANLSSLPLVQGFSDITCCDMKLCNAAPTTTTTIGLLLGLLVFSLY
;
A
#
# COMPACT_ATOMS: atom_id res chain seq x y z
N MET A 1 26.07 -48.92 -15.16
CA MET A 1 25.75 -47.62 -15.78
C MET A 1 24.45 -46.97 -15.28
N LYS A 2 23.42 -47.72 -14.82
CA LYS A 2 22.18 -47.13 -14.26
C LYS A 2 22.36 -46.35 -12.93
N LEU A 3 23.26 -46.80 -12.07
CA LEU A 3 23.49 -46.20 -10.73
C LEU A 3 24.18 -44.82 -10.80
N VAL A 4 25.07 -44.62 -11.77
CA VAL A 4 25.80 -43.34 -11.97
C VAL A 4 24.87 -42.26 -12.56
N LEU A 5 23.91 -42.67 -13.39
CA LEU A 5 22.88 -41.77 -13.93
C LEU A 5 21.88 -41.31 -12.85
N SER A 6 21.60 -42.17 -11.86
CA SER A 6 20.71 -41.84 -10.74
C SER A 6 21.34 -40.84 -9.76
N LEU A 7 22.65 -40.94 -9.53
CA LEU A 7 23.36 -40.09 -8.56
C LEU A 7 23.57 -38.65 -9.08
N THR A 8 23.70 -38.49 -10.40
CA THR A 8 23.78 -37.17 -11.05
C THR A 8 22.42 -36.46 -11.10
N LEU A 9 21.32 -37.21 -11.25
CA LEU A 9 19.96 -36.67 -11.22
C LEU A 9 19.56 -36.16 -9.82
N THR A 10 20.00 -36.83 -8.75
CA THR A 10 19.77 -36.38 -7.36
C THR A 10 20.58 -35.13 -6.99
N TRP A 11 21.75 -34.90 -7.62
CA TRP A 11 22.55 -33.69 -7.40
C TRP A 11 21.96 -32.46 -8.10
N MET A 12 21.33 -32.64 -9.26
CA MET A 12 20.60 -31.57 -9.98
C MET A 12 19.30 -31.17 -9.27
N LEU A 13 18.68 -32.09 -8.52
CA LEU A 13 17.47 -31.82 -7.71
C LEU A 13 17.79 -31.13 -6.38
N LEU A 14 19.06 -31.11 -5.97
CA LEU A 14 19.60 -30.37 -4.84
C LEU A 14 20.22 -29.04 -5.30
N SER A 15 19.51 -28.27 -6.13
CA SER A 15 19.80 -26.84 -6.20
C SER A 15 19.41 -26.26 -4.83
N THR A 16 20.38 -26.15 -3.92
CA THR A 16 20.23 -25.29 -2.75
C THR A 16 20.01 -23.90 -3.33
N ALA A 17 18.76 -23.43 -3.37
CA ALA A 17 18.49 -22.04 -3.63
C ALA A 17 19.26 -21.27 -2.55
N GLU A 18 20.37 -20.64 -2.93
CA GLU A 18 21.10 -19.77 -2.02
C GLU A 18 20.12 -18.73 -1.50
N ALA A 19 20.02 -18.64 -0.17
CA ALA A 19 19.10 -17.73 0.46
C ALA A 19 19.59 -16.29 0.23
N LEU A 20 18.76 -15.47 -0.40
CA LEU A 20 19.05 -14.09 -0.75
C LEU A 20 19.41 -13.27 0.50
N ASN A 21 20.49 -12.50 0.44
CA ASN A 21 20.89 -11.59 1.51
C ASN A 21 20.56 -10.14 1.16
N CYS A 22 19.82 -9.44 2.00
CA CYS A 22 19.43 -8.05 1.78
C CYS A 22 19.92 -7.14 2.89
N ALA A 23 20.22 -5.89 2.56
CA ALA A 23 20.44 -4.85 3.56
C ALA A 23 19.13 -4.59 4.35
N SER A 24 19.24 -4.40 5.65
CA SER A 24 18.12 -4.23 6.58
C SER A 24 18.33 -3.05 7.52
N CYS A 25 17.36 -2.13 7.57
CA CYS A 25 17.32 -0.97 8.49
C CYS A 25 15.97 -0.24 8.42
N SER A 26 15.70 0.57 9.44
CA SER A 26 14.61 1.56 9.50
C SER A 26 15.19 2.89 10.02
N GLY A 27 14.56 4.02 9.72
CA GLY A 27 15.03 5.33 10.17
C GLY A 27 16.05 5.99 9.24
N SER A 28 17.20 6.39 9.79
CA SER A 28 18.26 7.08 9.04
C SER A 28 19.06 6.15 8.12
N CYS A 29 19.00 4.83 8.36
CA CYS A 29 19.67 3.81 7.54
C CYS A 29 21.16 4.10 7.25
N THR A 30 21.88 4.67 8.21
CA THR A 30 23.30 5.04 8.05
C THR A 30 24.21 3.81 7.96
N GLU A 31 23.92 2.78 8.75
CA GLU A 31 24.68 1.53 8.84
C GLU A 31 23.71 0.34 8.74
N PRO A 32 23.32 -0.09 7.53
CA PRO A 32 22.39 -1.20 7.36
C PRO A 32 23.06 -2.56 7.62
N VAL A 33 22.33 -3.48 8.23
CA VAL A 33 22.82 -4.84 8.55
C VAL A 33 22.40 -5.80 7.43
N LEU A 34 23.31 -6.66 6.99
CA LEU A 34 22.97 -7.70 6.03
C LEU A 34 22.16 -8.81 6.72
N THR A 35 21.00 -9.13 6.17
CA THR A 35 20.08 -10.15 6.70
C THR A 35 19.73 -11.15 5.61
N THR A 36 19.80 -12.44 5.95
CA THR A 36 19.37 -13.52 5.07
C THR A 36 17.85 -13.61 5.05
N CYS A 37 17.25 -13.52 3.86
CA CYS A 37 15.81 -13.64 3.67
C CYS A 37 15.36 -15.09 3.86
N SER A 38 14.25 -15.29 4.60
CA SER A 38 13.76 -16.63 4.89
C SER A 38 12.99 -17.22 3.73
N SER A 39 12.03 -16.47 3.18
CA SER A 39 11.14 -16.92 2.09
C SER A 39 11.00 -15.89 0.97
N GLN A 40 11.52 -14.69 1.16
CA GLN A 40 11.46 -13.60 0.19
C GLN A 40 12.55 -13.76 -0.85
N THR A 41 12.21 -13.46 -2.10
CA THR A 41 13.13 -13.55 -3.25
C THR A 41 13.59 -12.17 -3.75
N MET A 42 13.26 -11.12 -3.00
CA MET A 42 13.50 -9.73 -3.38
C MET A 42 14.02 -8.95 -2.18
N CYS A 43 14.93 -8.01 -2.44
CA CYS A 43 15.29 -6.93 -1.54
C CYS A 43 14.49 -5.67 -1.91
N VAL A 44 14.24 -4.83 -0.90
CA VAL A 44 13.63 -3.51 -1.08
C VAL A 44 14.47 -2.43 -0.40
N SER A 45 14.57 -1.27 -1.04
CA SER A 45 14.90 0.00 -0.37
C SER A 45 13.79 1.00 -0.65
N ALA A 46 13.39 1.76 0.35
CA ALA A 46 12.35 2.76 0.24
C ALA A 46 12.73 4.04 0.97
N ALA A 47 12.33 5.18 0.41
CA ALA A 47 12.33 6.48 1.08
C ALA A 47 10.89 6.99 1.13
N ILE A 48 10.39 7.17 2.35
CA ILE A 48 9.00 7.50 2.65
C ILE A 48 8.95 8.93 3.14
N THR A 49 7.94 9.69 2.71
CA THR A 49 7.61 11.00 3.26
C THR A 49 6.12 11.02 3.57
N ALA A 50 5.78 11.35 4.81
CA ALA A 50 4.42 11.54 5.28
C ALA A 50 4.25 13.00 5.72
N SER A 51 3.17 13.63 5.26
CA SER A 51 2.87 15.04 5.50
C SER A 51 1.46 15.17 6.09
N PHE A 52 1.36 16.02 7.10
CA PHE A 52 0.15 16.40 7.82
C PHE A 52 0.03 17.94 7.84
N PRO A 53 -1.13 18.51 8.19
CA PRO A 53 -1.25 19.94 8.42
C PRO A 53 -0.18 20.46 9.40
N GLY A 54 0.77 21.26 8.89
CA GLY A 54 1.82 21.89 9.69
C GLY A 54 3.02 21.00 10.06
N ALA A 55 3.06 19.73 9.62
CA ALA A 55 4.15 18.82 9.96
C ALA A 55 4.47 17.84 8.81
N SER A 56 5.71 17.39 8.74
CA SER A 56 6.13 16.30 7.85
C SER A 56 7.17 15.43 8.53
N SER A 57 7.11 14.13 8.27
CA SER A 57 8.12 13.16 8.69
C SER A 57 8.62 12.38 7.47
N GLY A 58 9.88 11.94 7.55
CA GLY A 58 10.47 11.11 6.51
C GLY A 58 11.24 9.95 7.15
N GLU A 59 11.27 8.82 6.46
CA GLU A 59 11.97 7.63 6.91
C GLU A 59 12.53 6.85 5.73
N SER A 60 13.67 6.17 5.93
CA SER A 60 14.21 5.20 4.98
C SER A 60 14.06 3.79 5.53
N VAL A 61 13.74 2.84 4.65
CA VAL A 61 13.60 1.42 4.98
C VAL A 61 14.42 0.59 4.01
N LYS A 62 15.12 -0.42 4.51
CA LYS A 62 15.70 -1.50 3.71
C LYS A 62 15.29 -2.82 4.34
N ALA A 63 14.87 -3.79 3.53
CA ALA A 63 14.43 -5.09 4.04
C ALA A 63 14.42 -6.16 2.94
N CYS A 64 14.21 -7.41 3.37
CA CYS A 64 13.64 -8.45 2.51
C CYS A 64 12.18 -8.09 2.18
N ALA A 65 11.78 -8.26 0.92
CA ALA A 65 10.52 -7.76 0.41
C ALA A 65 9.56 -8.89 0.03
N PRO A 66 8.30 -8.87 0.52
CA PRO A 66 7.27 -9.77 0.02
C PRO A 66 6.88 -9.41 -1.42
N ALA A 67 6.40 -10.40 -2.18
CA ALA A 67 5.98 -10.21 -3.56
C ALA A 67 4.85 -9.17 -3.73
N ALA A 68 4.04 -8.95 -2.69
CA ALA A 68 3.01 -7.91 -2.68
C ALA A 68 3.60 -6.49 -2.84
N VAL A 69 4.84 -6.26 -2.39
CA VAL A 69 5.53 -4.97 -2.47
C VAL A 69 6.48 -4.94 -3.66
N CYS A 70 7.21 -6.05 -3.87
CA CYS A 70 8.15 -6.22 -4.97
C CYS A 70 7.69 -7.35 -5.89
N ALA A 71 6.65 -7.09 -6.71
CA ALA A 71 6.20 -8.04 -7.73
C ALA A 71 7.21 -8.19 -8.88
N ALA A 72 8.03 -7.16 -9.10
CA ALA A 72 9.11 -7.15 -10.07
C ALA A 72 10.27 -6.26 -9.57
N SER A 73 11.46 -6.47 -10.15
CA SER A 73 12.61 -5.58 -9.95
C SER A 73 12.39 -4.22 -10.60
N GLY A 74 13.00 -3.17 -10.04
CA GLY A 74 12.96 -1.81 -10.57
C GLY A 74 12.37 -0.79 -9.60
N ASN A 75 12.30 0.45 -10.10
CA ASN A 75 11.78 1.58 -9.36
C ASN A 75 10.26 1.59 -9.40
N GLN A 76 9.65 1.88 -8.26
CA GLN A 76 8.21 2.02 -8.09
C GLN A 76 7.92 3.22 -7.18
N THR A 77 6.72 3.76 -7.30
CA THR A 77 6.23 4.81 -6.39
C THR A 77 4.91 4.35 -5.79
N PHE A 78 4.81 4.39 -4.47
CA PHE A 78 3.55 4.15 -3.76
C PHE A 78 3.07 5.49 -3.21
N ALA A 79 1.77 5.74 -3.29
CA ALA A 79 1.20 6.98 -2.78
C ALA A 79 -0.19 6.74 -2.17
N VAL A 80 -0.48 7.50 -1.12
CA VAL A 80 -1.80 7.56 -0.47
C VAL A 80 -2.05 8.96 0.07
N SER A 81 -3.26 9.46 -0.11
CA SER A 81 -3.68 10.77 0.39
C SER A 81 -5.09 10.72 0.96
N THR A 82 -5.28 11.39 2.09
CA THR A 82 -6.57 11.73 2.69
C THR A 82 -6.67 13.26 2.83
N SER A 83 -7.65 13.71 3.60
CA SER A 83 -7.93 15.11 3.87
C SER A 83 -6.81 15.78 4.69
N ASN A 84 -6.14 15.03 5.56
CA ASN A 84 -5.12 15.51 6.49
C ASN A 84 -3.81 14.72 6.40
N LEU A 85 -3.71 13.71 5.54
CA LEU A 85 -2.50 12.92 5.38
C LEU A 85 -2.14 12.85 3.90
N ARG A 86 -0.85 12.94 3.61
CA ARG A 86 -0.29 12.55 2.33
C ARG A 86 0.99 11.77 2.58
N ALA A 87 1.06 10.55 2.08
CA ALA A 87 2.25 9.74 2.15
C ALA A 87 2.68 9.27 0.76
N VAL A 88 3.95 9.42 0.45
CA VAL A 88 4.57 8.96 -0.80
C VAL A 88 5.82 8.17 -0.44
N ALA A 89 6.06 7.07 -1.15
CA ALA A 89 7.26 6.27 -1.02
C ALA A 89 7.90 6.04 -2.39
N SER A 90 9.15 6.43 -2.54
CA SER A 90 10.02 5.97 -3.62
C SER A 90 10.58 4.61 -3.22
N VAL A 91 10.41 3.59 -4.07
CA VAL A 91 10.76 2.20 -3.75
C VAL A 91 11.63 1.63 -4.87
N GLN A 92 12.70 0.93 -4.52
CA GLN A 92 13.53 0.16 -5.46
C GLN A 92 13.53 -1.30 -5.02
N CYS A 93 13.13 -2.18 -5.93
CA CYS A 93 13.11 -3.62 -5.76
C CYS A 93 14.22 -4.28 -6.60
N CYS A 94 14.86 -5.32 -6.08
CA CYS A 94 15.90 -6.08 -6.79
C CYS A 94 16.06 -7.49 -6.20
N ASN A 95 16.74 -8.40 -6.91
CA ASN A 95 16.72 -9.84 -6.61
C ASN A 95 18.12 -10.49 -6.53
N THR A 96 19.16 -9.71 -6.25
CA THR A 96 20.53 -10.21 -6.05
C THR A 96 21.04 -9.79 -4.67
N ASP A 97 22.07 -10.47 -4.16
CA ASP A 97 22.59 -10.17 -2.84
C ASP A 97 23.01 -8.71 -2.67
N ALA A 98 22.61 -8.12 -1.54
CA ALA A 98 22.87 -6.75 -1.12
C ALA A 98 22.53 -5.67 -2.17
N CYS A 99 21.68 -5.97 -3.16
CA CYS A 99 21.37 -5.04 -4.26
C CYS A 99 20.67 -3.75 -3.80
N ASN A 100 20.06 -3.77 -2.62
CA ASN A 100 19.39 -2.63 -2.00
C ASN A 100 20.31 -1.78 -1.10
N ALA A 101 21.63 -1.97 -1.18
CA ALA A 101 22.61 -1.21 -0.40
C ALA A 101 22.62 0.29 -0.74
N GLY A 102 22.30 0.68 -1.98
CA GLY A 102 22.20 2.09 -2.40
C GLY A 102 21.03 2.83 -1.77
N ASN A 103 21.14 4.15 -1.62
CA ASN A 103 20.07 4.97 -1.06
C ASN A 103 19.04 5.35 -2.12
N VAL A 104 17.77 5.37 -1.71
CA VAL A 104 16.68 5.88 -2.53
C VAL A 104 16.41 7.33 -2.15
N SER A 105 16.24 8.20 -3.14
CA SER A 105 15.92 9.61 -2.89
C SER A 105 14.48 9.76 -2.41
N ALA A 106 14.26 10.74 -1.52
CA ALA A 106 12.92 11.12 -1.10
C ALA A 106 12.05 11.45 -2.31
N PRO A 107 10.76 11.09 -2.29
CA PRO A 107 9.85 11.37 -3.39
C PRO A 107 9.69 12.87 -3.58
N ALA A 108 9.71 13.32 -4.83
CA ALA A 108 9.36 14.71 -5.16
C ALA A 108 7.91 14.98 -4.77
N THR A 109 7.60 16.22 -4.35
CA THR A 109 6.23 16.63 -4.06
C THR A 109 5.38 16.53 -5.33
N PRO A 110 4.37 15.63 -5.38
CA PRO A 110 3.60 15.45 -6.60
C PRO A 110 2.63 16.61 -6.83
N SER A 111 2.35 16.94 -8.10
CA SER A 111 1.26 17.82 -8.52
C SER A 111 -0.10 17.11 -8.43
N ASN A 112 -1.19 17.87 -8.41
CA ASN A 112 -2.53 17.30 -8.53
C ASN A 112 -2.71 16.63 -9.90
N ASN A 113 -3.38 15.48 -9.93
CA ASN A 113 -3.83 14.83 -11.15
C ASN A 113 -5.35 15.04 -11.35
N SER A 114 -5.95 14.37 -12.33
CA SER A 114 -7.33 14.59 -12.76
C SER A 114 -8.38 13.79 -11.96
N LEU A 115 -7.96 12.86 -11.09
CA LEU A 115 -8.85 12.02 -10.29
C LEU A 115 -9.28 12.77 -9.01
N GLN A 116 -10.53 12.58 -8.63
CA GLN A 116 -11.09 13.15 -7.41
C GLN A 116 -11.77 12.03 -6.62
N CYS A 117 -11.54 11.98 -5.31
CA CYS A 117 -12.10 10.97 -4.42
C CYS A 117 -12.78 11.61 -3.21
N PHE A 118 -13.71 10.89 -2.59
CA PHE A 118 -14.15 11.23 -1.24
C PHE A 118 -13.03 10.94 -0.24
N SER A 119 -13.03 11.66 0.88
CA SER A 119 -11.95 11.56 1.85
C SER A 119 -12.38 11.91 3.26
N CYS A 120 -11.94 11.06 4.18
CA CYS A 120 -12.02 11.22 5.64
C CYS A 120 -10.90 10.40 6.25
N ASP A 121 -10.56 10.72 7.49
CA ASP A 121 -9.53 10.01 8.24
C ASP A 121 -9.87 10.03 9.74
N TYR A 122 -8.94 9.53 10.55
CA TYR A 122 -9.13 9.45 12.00
C TYR A 122 -9.43 10.82 12.66
N LEU A 123 -8.90 11.92 12.10
CA LEU A 123 -9.10 13.27 12.65
C LEU A 123 -10.37 13.94 12.12
N ASN A 124 -10.80 13.58 10.90
CA ASN A 124 -12.02 14.09 10.31
C ASN A 124 -12.88 12.95 9.78
N THR A 125 -13.94 12.63 10.53
CA THR A 125 -14.86 11.53 10.21
C THR A 125 -15.94 11.89 9.19
N ASP A 126 -15.99 13.13 8.69
CA ASP A 126 -16.90 13.51 7.60
C ASP A 126 -16.34 13.06 6.25
N CYS A 127 -16.85 11.93 5.78
CA CYS A 127 -16.47 11.32 4.50
C CYS A 127 -17.13 11.97 3.28
N SER A 128 -17.79 13.12 3.43
CA SER A 128 -18.39 13.88 2.33
C SER A 128 -17.39 14.80 1.62
N LYS A 129 -16.24 15.07 2.26
CA LYS A 129 -15.20 15.94 1.69
C LYS A 129 -14.59 15.30 0.45
N LYS A 130 -14.34 16.11 -0.56
CA LYS A 130 -13.70 15.70 -1.82
C LYS A 130 -12.28 16.24 -1.88
N ILE A 131 -11.33 15.41 -2.29
CA ILE A 131 -9.93 15.80 -2.50
C ILE A 131 -9.52 15.48 -3.94
N ASN A 132 -8.61 16.27 -4.49
CA ASN A 132 -7.93 15.94 -5.74
C ASN A 132 -6.78 14.99 -5.43
N CYS A 133 -6.70 13.90 -6.16
CA CYS A 133 -5.56 12.99 -6.09
C CYS A 133 -4.33 13.63 -6.73
N THR A 134 -3.18 13.05 -6.48
CA THR A 134 -1.90 13.66 -6.81
C THR A 134 -0.88 12.65 -7.31
N GLY A 135 0.01 13.08 -8.21
CA GLY A 135 1.07 12.22 -8.75
C GLY A 135 0.52 10.91 -9.32
N VAL A 136 1.03 9.80 -8.79
CA VAL A 136 0.70 8.43 -9.20
C VAL A 136 -0.58 7.86 -8.58
N GLU A 137 -1.33 8.66 -7.82
CA GLU A 137 -2.59 8.23 -7.20
C GLU A 137 -3.71 8.13 -8.24
N ASP A 138 -3.95 6.94 -8.76
CA ASP A 138 -4.89 6.64 -9.84
C ASP A 138 -6.10 5.79 -9.39
N ARG A 139 -6.22 5.56 -8.08
CA ARG A 139 -7.35 4.87 -7.43
C ARG A 139 -7.94 5.73 -6.31
N CYS A 140 -9.25 5.62 -6.12
CA CYS A 140 -9.86 5.93 -4.84
C CYS A 140 -9.86 4.67 -3.96
N PHE A 141 -9.66 4.84 -2.65
CA PHE A 141 -9.78 3.75 -1.69
C PHE A 141 -10.81 4.04 -0.61
N LYS A 142 -11.29 2.97 0.01
CA LYS A 142 -12.07 2.95 1.25
C LYS A 142 -11.57 1.81 2.11
N ALA A 143 -11.33 2.10 3.38
CA ALA A 143 -10.79 1.15 4.35
C ALA A 143 -11.34 1.45 5.76
N ASN A 144 -11.15 0.50 6.67
CA ASN A 144 -11.26 0.73 8.11
C ASN A 144 -9.85 0.85 8.70
N VAL A 145 -9.64 1.78 9.62
CA VAL A 145 -8.39 1.98 10.35
C VAL A 145 -8.65 1.83 11.83
N THR A 146 -7.94 0.91 12.47
CA THR A 146 -8.02 0.62 13.90
C THR A 146 -6.77 1.15 14.61
N ILE A 147 -6.97 2.07 15.55
CA ILE A 147 -5.93 2.60 16.44
C ILE A 147 -6.37 2.33 17.88
N GLY A 148 -5.64 1.48 18.60
CA GLY A 148 -6.08 0.98 19.90
C GLY A 148 -7.40 0.21 19.78
N SER A 149 -8.43 0.63 20.52
CA SER A 149 -9.78 0.04 20.45
C SER A 149 -10.72 0.75 19.47
N LEU A 150 -10.28 1.84 18.83
CA LEU A 150 -11.12 2.67 17.98
C LEU A 150 -10.92 2.31 16.51
N THR A 151 -12.02 1.96 15.84
CA THR A 151 -12.04 1.72 14.40
C THR A 151 -12.83 2.83 13.70
N LYS A 152 -12.22 3.45 12.69
CA LYS A 152 -12.83 4.51 11.88
C LYS A 152 -12.69 4.21 10.41
N GLN A 153 -13.71 4.61 9.64
CA GLN A 153 -13.65 4.53 8.19
C GLN A 153 -12.71 5.62 7.66
N THR A 154 -11.84 5.25 6.72
CA THR A 154 -10.88 6.13 6.07
C THR A 154 -11.04 6.00 4.57
N LEU A 155 -11.20 7.14 3.90
CA LEU A 155 -11.37 7.25 2.45
C LEU A 155 -10.28 8.17 1.90
N GLY A 156 -9.88 7.94 0.66
CA GLY A 156 -8.96 8.84 -0.01
C GLY A 156 -8.51 8.37 -1.37
N CYS A 157 -7.33 8.85 -1.78
CA CYS A 157 -6.64 8.49 -3.01
C CYS A 157 -5.50 7.51 -2.71
N ALA A 158 -5.23 6.59 -3.63
CA ALA A 158 -4.14 5.62 -3.54
C ALA A 158 -3.57 5.32 -4.94
N SER A 159 -2.34 4.85 -5.01
CA SER A 159 -1.78 4.29 -6.25
C SER A 159 -2.22 2.84 -6.47
N ALA A 160 -2.34 2.41 -7.73
CA ALA A 160 -2.79 1.07 -8.09
C ALA A 160 -1.95 -0.05 -7.46
N ASN A 161 -0.62 0.12 -7.40
CA ASN A 161 0.28 -0.83 -6.76
C ASN A 161 0.08 -0.89 -5.24
N LEU A 162 -0.26 0.24 -4.58
CA LEU A 162 -0.61 0.22 -3.16
C LEU A 162 -1.92 -0.55 -2.93
N CYS A 163 -2.93 -0.32 -3.77
CA CYS A 163 -4.18 -1.09 -3.72
C CYS A 163 -3.97 -2.59 -3.96
N ALA A 164 -3.07 -2.97 -4.89
CA ALA A 164 -2.73 -4.37 -5.13
C ALA A 164 -1.98 -4.99 -3.94
N ALA A 165 -1.03 -4.26 -3.36
CA ALA A 165 -0.26 -4.70 -2.21
C ALA A 165 -1.14 -4.81 -0.94
N ALA A 166 -2.10 -3.90 -0.80
CA ALA A 166 -3.07 -3.88 0.28
C ALA A 166 -3.93 -5.15 0.33
N ALA A 167 -4.20 -5.84 -0.78
CA ALA A 167 -4.88 -7.14 -0.71
C ALA A 167 -4.14 -8.18 0.18
N ASN A 168 -2.85 -7.94 0.47
CA ASN A 168 -1.99 -8.78 1.30
C ASN A 168 -1.46 -8.02 2.56
N LEU A 169 -2.28 -7.10 3.09
CA LEU A 169 -2.04 -6.12 4.17
C LEU A 169 -1.16 -6.53 5.37
N SER A 170 -0.99 -7.82 5.65
CA SER A 170 -0.18 -8.30 6.78
C SER A 170 1.32 -7.99 6.66
N SER A 171 1.82 -7.57 5.49
CA SER A 171 3.25 -7.47 5.23
C SER A 171 3.81 -6.06 5.01
N LEU A 172 2.98 -5.01 5.12
CA LEU A 172 3.39 -3.64 4.81
C LEU A 172 3.37 -2.75 6.07
N PRO A 173 4.52 -2.18 6.49
CA PRO A 173 4.59 -1.30 7.65
C PRO A 173 3.67 -0.07 7.57
N LEU A 174 3.42 0.45 6.36
CA LEU A 174 2.59 1.64 6.14
C LEU A 174 1.08 1.43 6.31
N VAL A 175 0.60 0.17 6.26
CA VAL A 175 -0.84 -0.15 6.31
C VAL A 175 -1.22 -0.99 7.53
N GLN A 176 -0.38 -1.00 8.56
CA GLN A 176 -0.74 -1.62 9.83
C GLN A 176 -1.98 -0.97 10.44
N GLY A 177 -2.91 -1.79 10.91
CA GLY A 177 -4.19 -1.34 11.44
C GLY A 177 -5.25 -1.03 10.38
N PHE A 178 -4.95 -1.18 9.08
CA PHE A 178 -5.97 -1.09 8.05
C PHE A 178 -6.66 -2.45 7.83
N SER A 179 -7.97 -2.42 7.58
CA SER A 179 -8.76 -3.59 7.14
C SER A 179 -9.78 -3.19 6.09
N ASP A 180 -10.37 -4.20 5.42
CA ASP A 180 -11.46 -4.02 4.45
C ASP A 180 -11.15 -3.03 3.32
N ILE A 181 -9.88 -3.01 2.87
CA ILE A 181 -9.46 -2.10 1.81
C ILE A 181 -10.14 -2.48 0.50
N THR A 182 -10.84 -1.52 -0.07
CA THR A 182 -11.43 -1.58 -1.40
C THR A 182 -10.94 -0.42 -2.23
N CYS A 183 -10.63 -0.67 -3.50
CA CYS A 183 -10.18 0.35 -4.43
C CYS A 183 -11.02 0.35 -5.71
N CYS A 184 -11.13 1.53 -6.33
CA CYS A 184 -11.84 1.76 -7.58
C CYS A 184 -11.19 2.94 -8.31
N ASP A 185 -11.47 3.13 -9.60
CA ASP A 185 -10.70 4.03 -10.47
C ASP A 185 -11.51 5.13 -11.16
N MET A 186 -12.80 5.20 -10.85
CA MET A 186 -13.67 6.27 -11.30
C MET A 186 -13.69 7.41 -10.29
N LYS A 187 -14.01 8.63 -10.77
CA LYS A 187 -14.18 9.78 -9.89
C LYS A 187 -15.24 9.50 -8.82
N LEU A 188 -14.90 9.80 -7.56
CA LEU A 188 -15.80 9.73 -6.40
C LEU A 188 -16.42 8.33 -6.17
N CYS A 189 -15.80 7.27 -6.70
CA CYS A 189 -16.34 5.90 -6.63
C CYS A 189 -16.28 5.29 -5.22
N ASN A 190 -15.50 5.88 -4.32
CA ASN A 190 -15.34 5.41 -2.95
C ASN A 190 -16.40 5.95 -1.98
N ALA A 191 -17.55 6.42 -2.48
CA ALA A 191 -18.63 6.96 -1.67
C ALA A 191 -19.01 6.01 -0.51
N ALA A 192 -19.32 6.60 0.64
CA ALA A 192 -20.00 5.87 1.70
C ALA A 192 -21.33 5.34 1.16
N PRO A 193 -21.77 4.12 1.53
CA PRO A 193 -23.12 3.69 1.22
C PRO A 193 -24.07 4.72 1.81
N THR A 194 -24.74 5.48 0.94
CA THR A 194 -25.84 6.33 1.38
C THR A 194 -26.83 5.40 2.05
N THR A 195 -27.17 5.67 3.31
CA THR A 195 -28.42 5.19 3.84
C THR A 195 -29.48 5.76 2.92
N THR A 196 -29.90 4.98 1.92
CA THR A 196 -31.11 5.25 1.17
C THR A 196 -32.23 5.11 2.19
N THR A 197 -32.51 6.19 2.93
CA THR A 197 -33.82 6.42 3.50
C THR A 197 -34.75 6.26 2.32
N THR A 198 -35.50 5.17 2.33
CA THR A 198 -36.42 4.74 1.30
C THR A 198 -37.53 5.79 1.19
N ILE A 199 -37.24 6.91 0.51
CA ILE A 199 -38.24 7.90 0.07
C ILE A 199 -39.28 7.22 -0.84
N GLY A 200 -38.92 6.08 -1.45
CA GLY A 200 -39.85 5.20 -2.16
C GLY A 200 -40.93 4.54 -1.28
N LEU A 201 -40.77 4.45 0.05
CA LEU A 201 -41.80 3.88 0.92
C LEU A 201 -42.88 4.91 1.33
N LEU A 202 -42.54 6.21 1.42
CA LEU A 202 -43.52 7.26 1.73
C LEU A 202 -44.47 7.54 0.56
N LEU A 203 -44.00 7.44 -0.69
CA LEU A 203 -44.87 7.59 -1.87
C LEU A 203 -45.86 6.43 -2.00
N GLY A 204 -45.48 5.21 -1.62
CA GLY A 204 -46.40 4.07 -1.56
C GLY A 204 -47.51 4.27 -0.53
N LEU A 205 -47.18 4.73 0.68
CA LEU A 205 -48.16 4.98 1.75
C LEU A 205 -49.18 6.07 1.40
N LEU A 206 -48.79 7.09 0.64
CA LEU A 206 -49.72 8.14 0.18
C LEU A 206 -50.71 7.63 -0.88
N VAL A 207 -50.33 6.65 -1.71
CA VAL A 207 -51.26 6.05 -2.69
C VAL A 207 -52.28 5.11 -2.01
N PHE A 208 -51.89 4.39 -0.95
CA PHE A 208 -52.81 3.55 -0.15
C PHE A 208 -53.75 4.33 0.77
N SER A 209 -53.53 5.64 0.94
CA SER A 209 -54.40 6.52 1.76
C SER A 209 -55.50 7.21 0.93
N LEU A 210 -55.46 7.05 -0.40
CA LEU A 210 -56.34 7.70 -1.38
C LEU A 210 -57.22 6.70 -2.16
N TYR A 211 -57.33 5.46 -1.68
CA TYR A 211 -58.25 4.43 -2.19
C TYR A 211 -59.06 3.81 -1.05
#